data_AF-A0A6C0KHS9-F1
#
_entry.id   AF-A0A6C0KHS9-F1
#
_cell.length_a   1.000
_cell.length_b   1.000
_cell.length_c   1.000
_cell.angle_alpha   90.00
_cell.angle_beta   90.00
_cell.angle_gamma   90.00
#
_symmetry.space_group_name_H-M   'P 1'
#
loop_
_entity.id
_entity.type
_entity.pdbx_description
1 polymer ?
#
loop_
_entity_poly.entity_id
_entity_poly.type
_entity_poly.pdbx_seq_one_letter_code
_entity_poly.pdbx_strand_id
1 'polypeptide(L)'
;MTDRIKIMPFNAVFTNNPVYMEKLKDNINELFSYIVRCDRSKIWDQKNLGEIPNVMKEATMGYFRENDTMEMFIDECCDVGEGFKVGAKEIYDRYVEWCDMGRQKKVVRNKFFLILEAKFEKKKLMNGNIYLGIKII
;
A
#
# COMPACT_ATOMS: atom_id res chain seq x y z
N MET A 1 13.33 -10.57 -2.71
CA MET A 1 13.24 -9.54 -1.64
C MET A 1 11.79 -9.35 -1.17
N THR A 2 11.00 -10.43 -1.03
CA THR A 2 9.55 -10.40 -0.67
C THR A 2 9.27 -11.00 0.72
N ASP A 3 10.32 -11.35 1.46
CA ASP A 3 10.20 -12.13 2.69
C ASP A 3 9.95 -11.30 3.94
N ARG A 4 10.29 -10.01 3.93
CA ARG A 4 10.19 -9.13 5.11
C ARG A 4 8.84 -8.44 5.28
N ILE A 5 8.08 -8.26 4.20
CA ILE A 5 6.77 -7.59 4.23
C ILE A 5 5.70 -8.61 3.86
N LYS A 6 4.69 -8.76 4.73
CA LYS A 6 3.50 -9.60 4.51
C LYS A 6 2.26 -8.73 4.60
N ILE A 7 1.49 -8.65 3.51
CA ILE A 7 0.28 -7.85 3.46
C ILE A 7 -0.92 -8.73 3.76
N MET A 8 -1.66 -8.36 4.81
CA MET A 8 -2.97 -8.92 5.11
C MET A 8 -4.04 -7.99 4.54
N PRO A 9 -4.76 -8.37 3.47
CA PRO A 9 -5.85 -7.54 2.98
C PRO A 9 -6.96 -7.49 4.04
N PHE A 10 -7.38 -6.28 4.39
CA PHE A 10 -8.43 -6.02 5.36
C PHE A 10 -9.62 -5.39 4.65
N ASN A 11 -10.57 -6.24 4.25
CA ASN A 11 -11.77 -5.80 3.51
C ASN A 11 -13.00 -5.68 4.40
N ALA A 12 -12.83 -5.80 5.73
CA ALA A 12 -13.91 -5.68 6.69
C ALA A 12 -14.24 -4.20 6.95
N VAL A 13 -15.51 -3.84 6.83
CA VAL A 13 -16.03 -2.52 7.18
C VAL A 13 -16.77 -2.62 8.50
N PHE A 14 -16.31 -1.89 9.51
CA PHE A 14 -16.98 -1.79 10.80
C PHE A 14 -17.80 -0.51 10.80
N THR A 15 -19.11 -0.62 11.04
CA THR A 15 -19.92 0.53 11.41
C THR A 15 -19.51 0.97 12.82
N ASN A 16 -19.49 2.28 13.08
CA ASN A 16 -19.03 2.85 14.35
C ASN A 16 -20.00 2.52 15.49
N ASN A 17 -19.93 1.29 15.99
CA ASN A 17 -20.75 0.79 17.08
C ASN A 17 -19.89 0.72 18.36
N PRO A 18 -20.15 1.58 19.36
CA PRO A 18 -19.34 1.67 20.57
C PRO A 18 -19.29 0.35 21.36
N VAL A 19 -20.29 -0.52 21.20
CA VAL A 19 -20.35 -1.84 21.83
C VAL A 19 -19.16 -2.73 21.45
N TYR A 20 -18.59 -2.59 20.25
CA TYR A 20 -17.43 -3.39 19.86
C TYR A 20 -16.17 -3.00 20.64
N MET A 21 -15.98 -1.71 20.91
CA MET A 21 -14.81 -1.23 21.64
C MET A 21 -14.87 -1.62 23.12
N GLU A 22 -16.06 -1.58 23.73
CA GLU A 22 -16.25 -2.05 25.11
C GLU A 22 -16.01 -3.56 25.22
N LYS A 23 -16.62 -4.35 24.33
CA LYS A 23 -16.39 -5.80 24.29
C LYS A 23 -14.92 -6.16 24.10
N LEU A 24 -14.19 -5.46 23.22
CA LEU A 24 -12.76 -5.73 23.03
C LEU A 24 -11.94 -5.45 24.30
N LYS A 25 -12.26 -4.40 25.05
CA LYS A 25 -11.58 -4.09 26.32
C LYS A 25 -11.84 -5.16 27.37
N ASP A 26 -13.09 -5.59 27.52
CA ASP A 26 -13.47 -6.58 28.53
C ASP A 26 -12.83 -7.96 28.25
N ASN A 27 -12.62 -8.29 26.97
CA ASN A 27 -12.13 -9.61 26.55
C ASN A 27 -10.62 -9.64 26.26
N ILE A 28 -9.86 -8.56 26.52
CA ILE A 28 -8.43 -8.51 26.21
C ILE A 28 -7.62 -9.56 26.99
N ASN A 29 -8.02 -9.83 28.23
CA ASN A 29 -7.40 -10.84 29.09
C ASN A 29 -7.65 -12.25 28.56
N GLU A 30 -8.82 -12.51 27.97
CA GLU A 30 -9.16 -13.79 27.36
C GLU A 30 -8.36 -14.02 26.08
N LEU A 31 -8.23 -12.99 25.23
CA LEU A 31 -7.38 -13.03 24.04
C LEU A 31 -5.91 -13.33 24.42
N PHE A 32 -5.39 -12.64 25.44
CA PHE A 32 -4.04 -12.89 25.94
C PHE A 32 -3.88 -14.33 26.44
N SER A 33 -4.83 -14.81 27.25
CA SER A 33 -4.85 -16.19 27.75
C SER A 33 -4.89 -17.21 26.61
N TYR A 34 -5.63 -16.94 25.54
CA TYR A 34 -5.69 -17.78 24.35
C TYR A 34 -4.32 -17.84 23.64
N ILE A 35 -3.66 -16.70 23.42
CA ILE A 35 -2.33 -16.64 22.80
C ILE A 35 -1.30 -17.45 23.61
N VAL A 36 -1.29 -17.30 24.94
CA VAL A 36 -0.38 -18.04 25.84
C VAL A 36 -0.65 -19.55 25.81
N ARG A 37 -1.91 -19.97 25.70
CA ARG A 37 -2.26 -21.40 25.56
C ARG A 37 -1.82 -21.96 24.20
N CYS A 38 -1.95 -21.18 23.13
CA CYS A 38 -1.46 -21.56 21.80
C CYS A 38 0.07 -21.75 21.82
N ASP A 39 0.80 -20.88 22.51
CA ASP A 39 2.25 -20.97 22.67
C ASP A 39 2.68 -22.29 23.33
N ARG A 40 2.00 -22.64 24.43
CA ARG A 40 2.27 -23.88 25.18
C ARG A 40 1.78 -25.15 24.48
N SER A 41 1.06 -25.03 23.37
CA SER A 41 0.54 -26.17 22.62
C SER A 41 1.55 -26.64 21.57
N LYS A 42 1.63 -27.96 21.33
CA LYS A 42 2.48 -28.58 20.29
C LYS A 42 2.24 -28.07 18.86
N ILE A 43 1.28 -27.16 18.66
CA ILE A 43 1.02 -26.47 17.39
C ILE A 43 2.28 -25.73 16.91
N TRP A 44 3.05 -25.13 17.82
CA TRP A 44 4.32 -24.48 17.46
C TRP A 44 5.49 -25.45 17.30
N ASP A 45 5.55 -26.50 18.12
CA ASP A 45 6.65 -27.48 18.06
C ASP A 45 6.57 -28.43 16.87
N GLN A 46 5.37 -28.67 16.31
CA GLN A 46 5.15 -29.68 15.25
C GLN A 46 4.91 -29.11 13.86
N LYS A 47 4.75 -27.79 13.71
CA LYS A 47 4.54 -27.15 12.42
C LYS A 47 5.31 -25.82 12.38
N ASN A 48 6.25 -25.69 11.43
CA ASN A 48 6.53 -24.38 10.83
C ASN A 48 5.18 -23.69 10.57
N LEU A 49 5.07 -22.38 10.77
CA LEU A 49 3.86 -21.51 10.81
C LEU A 49 2.81 -21.61 9.65
N GLY A 50 2.72 -22.75 8.96
CA GLY A 50 2.03 -22.93 7.70
C GLY A 50 2.77 -22.23 6.57
N GLU A 51 2.36 -22.53 5.35
CA GLU A 51 2.62 -21.59 4.28
C GLU A 51 1.72 -20.37 4.44
N ILE A 52 2.24 -19.21 4.03
CA ILE A 52 1.44 -17.98 3.94
C ILE A 52 0.23 -18.24 3.00
N PRO A 53 -1.00 -17.91 3.41
CA PRO A 53 -2.18 -18.07 2.58
C PRO A 53 -2.03 -17.37 1.22
N ASN A 54 -2.57 -17.99 0.16
CA ASN A 54 -2.48 -17.44 -1.20
C ASN A 54 -3.00 -16.00 -1.30
N VAL A 55 -4.09 -15.68 -0.58
CA VAL A 55 -4.63 -14.31 -0.52
C VAL A 55 -3.61 -13.27 -0.03
N MET A 56 -2.75 -13.65 0.93
CA MET A 56 -1.68 -12.78 1.42
C MET A 56 -0.49 -12.76 0.47
N LYS A 57 -0.14 -13.91 -0.15
CA LYS A 57 0.91 -13.98 -1.19
C LYS A 57 0.56 -13.05 -2.36
N GLU A 58 -0.67 -13.12 -2.85
CA GLU A 58 -1.20 -12.29 -3.93
C GLU A 58 -1.26 -10.81 -3.56
N ALA A 59 -1.74 -10.47 -2.36
CA ALA A 59 -1.76 -9.08 -1.89
C ALA A 59 -0.35 -8.49 -1.77
N THR A 60 0.60 -9.29 -1.27
CA THR A 60 2.01 -8.90 -1.15
C THR A 60 2.64 -8.69 -2.54
N MET A 61 2.48 -9.64 -3.46
CA MET A 61 2.96 -9.51 -4.84
C MET A 61 2.28 -8.37 -5.61
N GLY A 62 1.00 -8.10 -5.35
CA GLY A 62 0.27 -6.98 -5.91
C GLY A 62 0.91 -5.65 -5.52
N TYR A 63 1.18 -5.47 -4.23
CA TYR A 63 1.85 -4.27 -3.72
C TYR A 63 3.23 -4.06 -4.34
N PHE A 64 4.07 -5.11 -4.43
CA PHE A 64 5.39 -4.97 -5.04
C PHE A 64 5.30 -4.63 -6.53
N ARG A 65 4.47 -5.33 -7.31
CA ARG A 65 4.29 -5.02 -8.75
C ARG A 65 3.84 -3.58 -9.00
N GLU A 66 2.94 -3.07 -8.18
CA GLU A 66 2.46 -1.70 -8.34
C GLU A 66 3.52 -0.66 -7.94
N ASN A 67 4.33 -0.95 -6.91
CA ASN A 67 5.47 -0.09 -6.56
C ASN A 67 6.54 -0.12 -7.64
N ASP A 68 6.88 -1.30 -8.17
CA ASP A 68 7.84 -1.46 -9.26
C ASP A 68 7.40 -0.66 -10.50
N THR A 69 6.13 -0.75 -10.89
CA THR A 69 5.58 0.03 -12.02
C THR A 69 5.70 1.54 -11.78
N MET A 70 5.50 2.01 -10.54
CA MET A 70 5.63 3.43 -10.20
C MET A 70 7.09 3.90 -10.19
N GLU A 71 8.02 3.07 -9.71
CA GLU A 71 9.45 3.40 -9.75
C GLU A 71 9.96 3.47 -11.18
N MET A 72 9.58 2.50 -12.02
CA MET A 72 9.90 2.55 -13.46
C MET A 72 9.36 3.80 -14.15
N PHE A 73 8.12 4.21 -13.83
CA PHE A 73 7.56 5.44 -14.40
C PHE A 73 8.36 6.68 -13.95
N ILE A 74 8.71 6.78 -12.66
CA ILE A 74 9.47 7.91 -12.14
C ILE A 74 10.84 7.96 -12.80
N ASP A 75 11.54 6.83 -12.93
CA ASP A 75 12.88 6.76 -13.51
C ASP A 75 12.91 7.07 -15.01
N GLU A 76 11.87 6.66 -15.77
CA GLU A 76 11.85 6.83 -17.23
C GLU A 76 11.20 8.15 -17.69
N CYS A 77 10.25 8.70 -16.92
CA CYS A 77 9.41 9.81 -17.38
C CYS A 77 9.51 11.06 -16.51
N CYS A 78 10.25 11.03 -15.40
CA CYS A 78 10.32 12.13 -14.45
C CYS A 78 11.76 12.41 -14.01
N ASP A 79 12.03 13.67 -13.69
CA ASP A 79 13.22 14.06 -12.94
C ASP A 79 12.81 14.41 -11.50
N VAL A 80 13.61 13.95 -10.54
CA VAL A 80 13.43 14.25 -9.11
C VAL A 80 14.49 15.25 -8.66
N GLY A 81 14.09 16.32 -7.99
CA GLY A 81 15.02 17.38 -7.59
C GLY A 81 14.36 18.57 -6.90
N GLU A 82 15.15 19.35 -6.17
CA GLU A 82 14.67 20.55 -5.49
C GLU A 82 14.20 21.62 -6.49
N GLY A 83 13.08 22.28 -6.17
CA GLY A 83 12.47 23.30 -7.02
C GLY A 83 11.60 22.76 -8.17
N PHE A 84 11.61 21.45 -8.42
CA PHE A 84 10.71 20.83 -9.40
C PHE A 84 9.28 20.75 -8.90
N LYS A 85 8.34 20.87 -9.84
CA LYS A 85 6.90 20.78 -9.58
C LYS A 85 6.17 20.27 -10.80
N VAL A 86 5.07 19.56 -10.56
CA VAL A 86 4.18 19.05 -11.61
C VAL A 86 2.72 19.09 -11.17
N GLY A 87 1.81 19.34 -12.11
CA GLY A 87 0.37 19.25 -11.85
C GLY A 87 -0.10 17.81 -11.66
N ALA A 88 -1.05 17.59 -10.75
CA ALA A 88 -1.61 16.26 -10.50
C ALA A 88 -2.29 15.63 -11.74
N LYS A 89 -2.93 16.46 -12.57
CA LYS A 89 -3.52 16.00 -13.83
C LYS A 89 -2.44 15.64 -14.84
N GLU A 90 -1.45 16.52 -14.98
CA GLU A 90 -0.36 16.40 -15.94
C GLU A 90 0.46 15.12 -15.74
N ILE A 91 0.88 14.84 -14.50
CA ILE A 91 1.65 13.62 -14.20
C ILE A 91 0.84 12.35 -14.40
N TYR A 92 -0.48 12.39 -14.14
CA TYR A 92 -1.34 11.23 -14.34
C TYR A 92 -1.60 10.96 -15.82
N ASP A 93 -1.82 12.02 -16.62
CA ASP A 93 -2.00 11.88 -18.07
C ASP A 93 -0.73 11.31 -18.70
N ARG A 94 0.45 11.80 -18.32
CA ARG A 94 1.76 11.26 -18.76
C ARG A 94 1.98 9.80 -18.35
N TYR A 95 1.55 9.41 -17.14
CA TYR A 95 1.61 8.04 -16.66
C TYR A 95 0.72 7.10 -17.48
N VAL A 96 -0.49 7.54 -17.82
CA VAL A 96 -1.43 6.78 -18.66
C VAL A 96 -0.84 6.53 -20.04
N GLU A 97 -0.26 7.56 -20.65
CA GLU A 97 0.42 7.47 -21.95
C GLU A 97 1.61 6.50 -21.90
N TRP A 98 2.46 6.60 -20.86
CA TRP A 98 3.59 5.68 -20.68
C TRP A 98 3.15 4.22 -20.54
N CYS A 99 2.08 3.96 -19.77
CA CYS A 99 1.51 2.61 -19.66
C CYS A 99 1.01 2.07 -21.01
N ASP A 100 0.38 2.92 -21.81
CA ASP A 100 -0.15 2.54 -23.13
C ASP A 100 0.98 2.25 -24.13
N MET A 101 2.11 2.95 -24.04
CA MET A 101 3.29 2.68 -24.87
C MET A 101 4.04 1.40 -24.46
N GLY A 102 4.19 1.16 -23.15
CA GLY A 102 4.98 0.04 -22.59
C GLY A 102 4.22 -1.28 -22.39
N ARG A 103 2.91 -1.34 -22.70
CA ARG A 103 1.99 -2.43 -22.32
C ARG A 103 2.03 -2.79 -20.82
N GLN A 104 2.34 -1.83 -19.95
CA GLN A 104 2.31 -2.04 -18.50
C GLN A 104 0.87 -1.95 -17.99
N LYS A 105 0.52 -2.76 -16.99
CA LYS A 105 -0.80 -2.68 -16.36
C LYS A 105 -0.91 -1.38 -15.57
N LYS A 106 -1.88 -0.54 -15.95
CA LYS A 106 -2.25 0.69 -15.24
C LYS A 106 -2.63 0.36 -13.80
N VAL A 107 -2.00 1.03 -12.84
CA VAL A 107 -2.45 1.01 -11.44
C VAL A 107 -3.76 1.79 -11.34
N VAL A 108 -4.64 1.41 -10.41
CA VAL A 108 -5.89 2.15 -10.14
C VAL A 108 -5.56 3.60 -9.79
N ARG A 109 -6.26 4.56 -10.41
CA ARG A 109 -6.01 6.01 -10.27
C ARG A 109 -5.81 6.50 -8.84
N ASN A 110 -6.68 6.10 -7.91
CA ASN A 110 -6.57 6.52 -6.50
C ASN A 110 -5.29 6.00 -5.85
N LYS A 111 -4.83 4.82 -6.26
CA LYS A 111 -3.63 4.17 -5.75
C LYS A 111 -2.36 4.81 -6.32
N PHE A 112 -2.38 5.24 -7.58
CA PHE A 112 -1.32 6.06 -8.17
C PHE A 112 -1.04 7.28 -7.30
N PHE A 113 -2.08 8.06 -6.96
CA PHE A 113 -1.92 9.24 -6.13
C PHE A 113 -1.51 8.90 -4.69
N LEU A 114 -1.98 7.79 -4.13
CA LEU A 114 -1.55 7.34 -2.80
C LEU A 114 -0.04 7.04 -2.76
N ILE A 115 0.48 6.35 -3.78
CA ILE A 115 1.92 6.03 -3.88
C ILE A 115 2.73 7.31 -4.12
N LEU A 116 2.23 8.21 -4.97
CA LEU A 116 2.88 9.47 -5.25
C LEU A 116 2.94 10.38 -4.01
N GLU A 117 1.86 10.45 -3.23
CA GLU A 117 1.78 11.21 -1.97
C GLU A 117 2.68 10.62 -0.86
N ALA A 118 2.97 9.31 -0.92
CA ALA A 118 3.93 8.70 -0.01
C ALA A 118 5.40 9.09 -0.32
N LYS A 119 5.70 9.51 -1.57
CA LYS A 119 7.04 9.88 -2.02
C LYS A 119 7.25 11.40 -2.15
N PHE A 120 6.20 12.17 -2.46
CA PHE A 120 6.29 13.60 -2.76
C PHE A 120 5.26 14.44 -2.00
N GLU A 121 5.66 15.65 -1.60
CA GLU A 121 4.77 16.59 -0.92
C GLU A 121 3.73 17.16 -1.90
N LYS A 122 2.46 17.10 -1.52
CA LYS A 122 1.33 17.67 -2.27
C LYS A 122 0.98 19.06 -1.74
N LYS A 123 0.92 20.06 -2.63
CA LYS A 123 0.38 21.40 -2.33
C LYS A 123 -0.89 21.68 -3.11
N LYS A 124 -1.88 22.27 -2.43
CA LYS A 124 -3.09 22.81 -3.05
C LYS A 124 -2.82 24.22 -3.57
N LEU A 125 -3.20 24.46 -4.83
CA LEU A 125 -3.26 25.77 -5.46
C LEU A 125 -4.71 26.08 -5.86
N MET A 126 -4.98 27.35 -6.20
CA MET A 126 -6.30 27.77 -6.73
C MET A 126 -6.71 26.97 -7.97
N ASN A 127 -5.75 26.54 -8.79
CA ASN A 127 -6.00 25.86 -10.07
C ASN A 127 -5.76 24.34 -10.03
N GLY A 128 -5.67 23.73 -8.84
CA GLY A 128 -5.52 22.28 -8.66
C GLY A 128 -4.43 21.88 -7.67
N ASN A 129 -4.10 20.59 -7.65
CA ASN A 129 -3.03 20.05 -6.81
C ASN A 129 -1.72 19.99 -7.61
N ILE A 130 -0.61 20.37 -6.97
CA ILE A 130 0.74 20.16 -7.48
C ILE A 130 1.54 19.27 -6.54
N TYR A 131 2.50 18.54 -7.10
CA TYR A 131 3.49 17.78 -6.36
C TYR A 131 4.85 18.46 -6.46
N LEU A 132 5.55 18.57 -5.34
CA LEU A 132 6.88 19.16 -5.26
C LEU A 132 7.96 18.09 -5.31
N GLY A 133 9.13 18.45 -5.83
CA GLY A 133 10.29 17.57 -5.91
C GLY A 133 10.32 16.69 -7.17
N ILE A 134 9.37 16.87 -8.09
CA ILE A 134 9.24 16.06 -9.31
C ILE A 134 8.74 16.91 -10.49
N LYS A 135 9.30 16.69 -11.67
CA LYS A 135 8.82 17.22 -12.96
C LYS A 135 8.77 16.11 -14.01
N ILE A 136 7.95 16.29 -15.04
CA ILE A 136 7.92 15.41 -16.22
C ILE A 136 9.06 15.81 -17.16
N ILE A 137 9.64 14.82 -17.84
CA ILE A 137 10.63 14.98 -18.91
C ILE A 137 9.94 15.31 -20.23
#